data_AF-A0AA36J3G6-F1
#
_entry.id   AF-A0AA36J3G6-F1
#
_cell.length_a   1.000
_cell.length_b   1.000
_cell.length_c   1.000
_cell.angle_alpha   90.00
_cell.angle_beta   90.00
_cell.angle_gamma   90.00
#
_symmetry.space_group_name_H-M   'P 1'
#
loop_
_entity.id
_entity.type
_entity.pdbx_description
1 polymer ?
#
loop_
_entity_poly.entity_id
_entity_poly.type
_entity_poly.pdbx_seq_one_letter_code
_entity_poly.pdbx_strand_id
1 'polypeptide(L)'
;MTNRSHAAAAAAARSFAAKSGAEGVAPLLPSAELRQRLEKGEEIVLVDVRGAEEQQVSMIPGAVTKEHFESELLPKLRAEPGKLVVPYCTVGFRSGVYAKELVEKHGLQNVRNGEGVIMWTFEGSGLVRQSHPTPPASVLGREEEPALAWQAVREVHVFGKPWDMAAEGYSTVYFSNVGGALRFGKQKCSTSGPRALPWVTIFLLFYLFFTPACGVMYDCGCRLALSKFSQVQTCNIYWPGHLPQHKCPWCSCSGFSCIFVASDSKAFRGVPLLDLLPDGFFVTLITVAVLVFAFKRTDKCLQQRGSVAIAMAKTAIAVTWFLSYCIVFGALFFAGSAEYPYFLGFSRV
;
A
#
# COMPACT_ATOMS: atom_id res chain seq x y z
N MET A 1 20.32 -22.91 -1.42
CA MET A 1 19.94 -22.77 -2.84
C MET A 1 18.42 -22.76 -2.92
N THR A 2 17.82 -21.82 -3.64
CA THR A 2 16.37 -21.82 -3.90
C THR A 2 16.06 -23.02 -4.79
N ASN A 3 15.15 -23.89 -4.37
CA ASN A 3 14.77 -25.07 -5.15
C ASN A 3 13.90 -24.62 -6.33
N ARG A 4 14.51 -24.50 -7.52
CA ARG A 4 13.85 -24.10 -8.77
C ARG A 4 13.29 -25.30 -9.57
N SER A 5 13.11 -26.46 -8.93
CA SER A 5 12.47 -27.59 -9.59
C SER A 5 11.01 -27.26 -9.95
N HIS A 6 10.55 -27.83 -11.06
CA HIS A 6 9.17 -27.73 -11.51
C HIS A 6 8.18 -28.12 -10.39
N ALA A 7 8.40 -29.25 -9.73
CA ALA A 7 7.53 -29.75 -8.66
C ALA A 7 7.44 -28.76 -7.48
N ALA A 8 8.55 -28.14 -7.07
CA ALA A 8 8.55 -27.15 -6.00
C ALA A 8 7.80 -25.87 -6.40
N ALA A 9 8.03 -25.38 -7.62
CA ALA A 9 7.34 -24.21 -8.16
C ALA A 9 5.82 -24.46 -8.27
N ALA A 10 5.42 -25.62 -8.78
CA ALA A 10 4.03 -26.02 -8.92
C ALA A 10 3.32 -26.14 -7.56
N ALA A 11 3.96 -26.77 -6.58
CA ALA A 11 3.43 -26.87 -5.22
C ALA A 11 3.22 -25.49 -4.58
N ALA A 12 4.21 -24.60 -4.73
CA ALA A 12 4.12 -23.24 -4.21
C ALA A 12 3.01 -22.42 -4.92
N ALA A 13 2.97 -22.45 -6.25
CA ALA A 13 1.96 -21.73 -7.03
C ALA A 13 0.53 -22.18 -6.66
N ARG A 14 0.29 -23.50 -6.54
CA ARG A 14 -1.01 -24.03 -6.09
C ARG A 14 -1.37 -23.56 -4.69
N SER A 15 -0.42 -23.59 -3.74
CA SER A 15 -0.63 -23.11 -2.37
C SER A 15 -1.01 -21.63 -2.33
N PHE A 16 -0.38 -20.79 -3.15
CA PHE A 16 -0.72 -19.37 -3.23
C PHE A 16 -2.05 -19.12 -3.93
N ALA A 17 -2.34 -19.81 -5.03
CA ALA A 17 -3.58 -19.69 -5.76
C ALA A 17 -4.79 -20.10 -4.89
N ALA A 18 -4.69 -21.18 -4.12
CA ALA A 18 -5.76 -21.61 -3.21
C ALA A 18 -6.17 -20.52 -2.19
N LYS A 19 -5.20 -19.71 -1.72
CA LYS A 19 -5.45 -18.61 -0.77
C LYS A 19 -6.28 -17.47 -1.36
N SER A 20 -6.48 -17.42 -2.69
CA SER A 20 -7.30 -16.38 -3.31
C SER A 20 -8.80 -16.60 -3.07
N GLY A 21 -9.22 -17.82 -2.69
CA GLY A 21 -10.62 -18.18 -2.50
C GLY A 21 -11.45 -18.13 -3.79
N ALA A 22 -10.79 -18.32 -4.94
CA ALA A 22 -11.44 -18.40 -6.26
C ALA A 22 -11.85 -19.82 -6.64
N GLU A 23 -11.47 -20.82 -5.83
CA GLU A 23 -11.79 -22.23 -6.04
C GLU A 23 -13.31 -22.42 -6.08
N GLY A 24 -13.82 -23.02 -7.17
CA GLY A 24 -15.25 -23.17 -7.45
C GLY A 24 -15.92 -22.00 -8.17
N VAL A 25 -15.36 -20.78 -8.12
CA VAL A 25 -15.90 -19.60 -8.84
C VAL A 25 -15.17 -19.38 -10.16
N ALA A 26 -13.85 -19.36 -10.12
CA ALA A 26 -12.99 -19.24 -11.29
C ALA A 26 -11.84 -20.25 -11.14
N PRO A 27 -12.06 -21.51 -11.58
CA PRO A 27 -11.10 -22.59 -11.39
C PRO A 27 -9.73 -22.28 -11.98
N LEU A 28 -8.68 -22.81 -11.34
CA LEU A 28 -7.31 -22.67 -11.82
C LEU A 28 -7.17 -23.26 -13.23
N LEU A 29 -6.43 -22.59 -14.11
CA LEU A 29 -6.01 -23.09 -15.41
C LEU A 29 -4.48 -23.30 -15.36
N PRO A 30 -4.02 -24.57 -15.41
CA PRO A 30 -2.60 -24.87 -15.44
C PRO A 30 -1.88 -24.26 -16.63
N SER A 31 -0.62 -23.85 -16.46
CA SER A 31 0.14 -23.18 -17.52
C SER A 31 0.35 -24.07 -18.75
N ALA A 32 0.54 -25.38 -18.55
CA ALA A 32 0.63 -26.36 -19.62
C ALA A 32 -0.67 -26.45 -20.44
N GLU A 33 -1.82 -26.44 -19.77
CA GLU A 33 -3.14 -26.46 -20.42
C GLU A 33 -3.38 -25.15 -21.18
N LEU A 34 -3.05 -24.00 -20.58
CA LEU A 34 -3.14 -22.69 -21.24
C LEU A 34 -2.29 -22.66 -22.52
N ARG A 35 -1.03 -23.12 -22.46
CA ARG A 35 -0.17 -23.20 -23.66
C ARG A 35 -0.82 -24.05 -24.75
N GLN A 36 -1.29 -25.25 -24.40
CA GLN A 36 -1.89 -26.16 -25.37
C GLN A 36 -3.12 -25.54 -26.06
N ARG A 37 -3.95 -24.81 -25.31
CA ARG A 37 -5.13 -24.12 -25.86
C ARG A 37 -4.73 -22.98 -26.81
N LEU A 38 -3.71 -22.19 -26.45
CA LEU A 38 -3.16 -21.14 -27.31
C LEU A 38 -2.54 -21.69 -28.60
N GLU A 39 -1.80 -22.80 -28.52
CA GLU A 39 -1.22 -23.48 -29.69
C GLU A 39 -2.28 -24.04 -30.65
N LYS A 40 -3.46 -24.41 -30.12
CA LYS A 40 -4.63 -24.84 -30.91
C LYS A 40 -5.41 -23.67 -31.51
N GLY A 41 -5.01 -22.43 -31.24
CA GLY A 41 -5.69 -21.23 -31.74
C GLY A 41 -6.99 -20.87 -31.02
N GLU A 42 -7.20 -21.36 -29.79
CA GLU A 42 -8.35 -20.92 -28.98
C GLU A 42 -8.25 -19.42 -28.69
N GLU A 43 -9.32 -18.66 -28.96
CA GLU A 43 -9.36 -17.23 -28.65
C GLU A 43 -9.49 -17.00 -27.13
N ILE A 44 -8.35 -16.74 -26.49
CA ILE A 44 -8.26 -16.51 -25.04
C ILE A 44 -7.85 -15.06 -24.77
N VAL A 45 -8.60 -14.38 -23.91
CA VAL A 45 -8.23 -13.06 -23.40
C VAL A 45 -7.34 -13.23 -22.17
N LEU A 46 -6.03 -13.16 -22.39
CA LEU A 46 -5.03 -13.28 -21.33
C LEU A 46 -4.77 -11.91 -20.69
N VAL A 47 -4.98 -11.78 -19.38
CA VAL A 47 -4.91 -10.49 -18.67
C VAL A 47 -3.80 -10.50 -17.63
N ASP A 48 -2.79 -9.65 -17.81
CA ASP A 48 -1.75 -9.44 -16.81
C ASP A 48 -2.22 -8.46 -15.73
N VAL A 49 -2.45 -8.96 -14.52
CA VAL A 49 -2.89 -8.15 -13.37
C VAL A 49 -1.73 -7.69 -12.48
N ARG A 50 -0.49 -7.91 -12.91
CA ARG A 50 0.71 -7.38 -12.23
C ARG A 50 0.82 -5.87 -12.46
N GLY A 51 1.68 -5.20 -11.69
CA GLY A 51 1.92 -3.77 -11.90
C GLY A 51 2.76 -3.49 -13.15
N ALA A 52 2.70 -2.25 -13.66
CA ALA A 52 3.42 -1.82 -14.86
C ALA A 52 4.92 -2.12 -14.84
N GLU A 53 5.59 -1.96 -13.69
CA GLU A 53 7.02 -2.28 -13.57
C GLU A 53 7.31 -3.78 -13.72
N GLU A 54 6.40 -4.65 -13.26
CA GLU A 54 6.53 -6.10 -13.41
C GLU A 54 6.30 -6.50 -14.87
N GLN A 55 5.32 -5.87 -15.52
CA GLN A 55 5.01 -6.02 -16.94
C GLN A 55 6.16 -5.54 -17.84
N GLN A 56 6.84 -4.45 -17.45
CA GLN A 56 8.04 -3.93 -18.12
C GLN A 56 9.22 -4.89 -18.06
N VAL A 57 9.34 -5.74 -17.03
CA VAL A 57 10.34 -6.81 -17.05
C VAL A 57 9.98 -7.84 -18.11
N SER A 58 8.73 -8.28 -18.10
CA SER A 58 8.21 -9.28 -19.03
C SER A 58 6.71 -9.48 -18.90
N MET A 59 6.08 -9.98 -19.96
CA MET A 59 4.69 -10.43 -20.04
C MET A 59 4.62 -11.77 -20.79
N ILE A 60 3.54 -12.52 -20.59
CA ILE A 60 3.21 -13.66 -21.43
C ILE A 60 2.80 -13.13 -22.82
N PRO A 61 3.27 -13.74 -23.94
CA PRO A 61 2.91 -13.29 -25.29
C PRO A 61 1.39 -13.18 -25.49
N GLY A 62 0.94 -12.09 -26.10
CA GLY A 62 -0.48 -11.82 -26.37
C GLY A 62 -1.29 -11.36 -25.15
N ALA A 63 -0.68 -11.25 -23.97
CA ALA A 63 -1.36 -10.70 -22.81
C ALA A 63 -1.63 -9.19 -22.93
N VAL A 64 -2.77 -8.76 -22.42
CA VAL A 64 -3.09 -7.34 -22.24
C VAL A 64 -2.96 -6.93 -20.76
N THR A 65 -2.67 -5.67 -20.50
CA THR A 65 -2.71 -5.12 -19.14
C THR A 65 -4.14 -5.14 -18.58
N LYS A 66 -4.29 -5.24 -17.26
CA LYS A 66 -5.58 -5.09 -16.59
C LYS A 66 -6.31 -3.80 -16.99
N GLU A 67 -5.61 -2.68 -17.06
CA GLU A 67 -6.18 -1.37 -17.37
C GLU A 67 -6.79 -1.35 -18.78
N HIS A 68 -6.05 -1.86 -19.77
CA HIS A 68 -6.55 -2.04 -21.14
C HIS A 68 -7.74 -3.00 -21.20
N PHE A 69 -7.67 -4.13 -20.48
CA PHE A 69 -8.78 -5.07 -20.43
C PHE A 69 -10.05 -4.42 -19.87
N GLU A 70 -9.98 -3.70 -18.75
CA GLU A 70 -11.14 -3.09 -18.10
C GLU A 70 -11.78 -1.97 -18.92
N SER A 71 -10.96 -1.20 -19.65
CA SER A 71 -11.44 -0.09 -20.48
C SER A 71 -12.01 -0.55 -21.82
N GLU A 72 -11.33 -1.46 -22.52
CA GLU A 72 -11.61 -1.74 -23.94
C GLU A 72 -12.33 -3.08 -24.19
N LEU A 73 -12.05 -4.10 -23.36
CA LEU A 73 -12.48 -5.48 -23.62
C LEU A 73 -13.62 -5.91 -22.70
N LEU A 74 -13.54 -5.55 -21.41
CA LEU A 74 -14.53 -5.91 -20.40
C LEU A 74 -15.96 -5.44 -20.76
N PRO A 75 -16.20 -4.21 -21.28
CA PRO A 75 -17.54 -3.80 -21.70
C PRO A 75 -18.09 -4.69 -22.82
N LYS A 76 -17.26 -5.07 -23.78
CA LYS A 76 -17.63 -5.92 -24.93
C LYS A 76 -17.96 -7.34 -24.49
N LEU A 77 -17.13 -7.92 -23.61
CA LEU A 77 -17.33 -9.27 -23.07
C LEU A 77 -18.57 -9.41 -22.19
N ARG A 78 -19.04 -8.31 -21.60
CA ARG A 78 -20.33 -8.29 -20.88
C ARG A 78 -21.53 -8.28 -21.82
N ALA A 79 -21.38 -7.70 -23.02
CA ALA A 79 -22.41 -7.70 -24.04
C ALA A 79 -22.44 -9.00 -24.87
N GLU A 80 -21.25 -9.59 -25.11
CA GLU A 80 -21.06 -10.80 -25.91
C GLU A 80 -20.32 -11.87 -25.09
N PRO A 81 -21.04 -12.67 -24.29
CA PRO A 81 -20.42 -13.71 -23.46
C PRO A 81 -19.93 -14.88 -24.32
N GLY A 82 -18.78 -15.45 -23.95
CA GLY A 82 -18.29 -16.69 -24.55
C GLY A 82 -16.77 -16.85 -24.54
N LYS A 83 -16.03 -15.75 -24.74
CA LYS A 83 -14.56 -15.80 -24.75
C LYS A 83 -14.01 -16.15 -23.37
N LEU A 84 -13.01 -17.03 -23.33
CA LEU A 84 -12.33 -17.40 -22.11
C LEU A 84 -11.42 -16.24 -21.67
N VAL A 85 -11.63 -15.75 -20.44
CA VAL A 85 -10.77 -14.75 -19.80
C VAL A 85 -9.87 -15.42 -18.77
N VAL A 86 -8.57 -15.22 -18.91
CA VAL A 86 -7.56 -15.79 -18.02
C VAL A 86 -6.71 -14.67 -17.44
N PRO A 87 -7.05 -14.12 -16.27
CA PRO A 87 -6.11 -13.27 -15.55
C PRO A 87 -4.95 -14.10 -14.99
N TYR A 88 -3.74 -13.54 -15.02
CA TYR A 88 -2.56 -14.13 -14.41
C TYR A 88 -1.76 -13.08 -13.65
N CYS A 89 -1.01 -13.54 -12.64
CA CYS A 89 -0.07 -12.71 -11.91
C CYS A 89 1.26 -13.45 -11.75
N THR A 90 2.00 -13.24 -10.66
CA THR A 90 3.27 -13.96 -10.42
C THR A 90 3.05 -15.45 -10.16
N VAL A 91 2.11 -15.79 -9.27
CA VAL A 91 1.89 -17.16 -8.72
C VAL A 91 0.40 -17.47 -8.45
N GLY A 92 -0.51 -16.90 -9.23
CA GLY A 92 -1.94 -17.25 -9.17
C GLY A 92 -2.77 -16.60 -8.04
N PHE A 93 -2.17 -15.91 -7.07
CA PHE A 93 -2.94 -15.30 -5.96
C PHE A 93 -3.74 -14.04 -6.38
N ARG A 94 -3.05 -12.98 -6.86
CA ARG A 94 -3.70 -11.71 -7.25
C ARG A 94 -4.69 -11.92 -8.40
N SER A 95 -4.32 -12.76 -9.36
CA SER A 95 -5.18 -13.14 -10.47
C SER A 95 -6.41 -13.92 -10.03
N GLY A 96 -6.30 -14.78 -9.01
CA GLY A 96 -7.46 -15.47 -8.47
C GLY A 96 -8.46 -14.53 -7.81
N VAL A 97 -7.97 -13.55 -7.03
CA VAL A 97 -8.83 -12.51 -6.45
C VAL A 97 -9.55 -11.72 -7.55
N TYR A 98 -8.83 -11.35 -8.61
CA TYR A 98 -9.41 -10.62 -9.73
C TYR A 98 -10.37 -11.48 -10.57
N ALA A 99 -10.05 -12.75 -10.81
CA ALA A 99 -10.91 -13.69 -11.52
C ALA A 99 -12.26 -13.84 -10.82
N LYS A 100 -12.24 -13.98 -9.48
CA LYS A 100 -13.45 -14.01 -8.66
C LYS A 100 -14.26 -12.72 -8.80
N GLU A 101 -13.60 -11.57 -8.77
CA GLU A 101 -14.25 -10.27 -8.99
C GLU A 101 -14.91 -10.17 -10.38
N LEU A 102 -14.26 -10.66 -11.43
CA LEU A 102 -14.83 -10.69 -12.78
C LEU A 102 -16.11 -11.52 -12.87
N VAL A 103 -16.15 -12.67 -12.18
CA VAL A 103 -17.35 -13.51 -12.13
C VAL A 103 -18.43 -12.85 -11.27
N GLU A 104 -18.12 -12.53 -10.02
CA GLU A 104 -19.12 -12.11 -9.01
C GLU A 104 -19.67 -10.70 -9.24
N LYS A 105 -18.83 -9.75 -9.66
CA LYS A 105 -19.23 -8.34 -9.80
C LYS A 105 -19.51 -7.93 -11.24
N HIS A 106 -18.77 -8.50 -12.19
CA HIS A 106 -18.92 -8.15 -13.60
C HIS A 106 -19.79 -9.14 -14.38
N GLY A 107 -20.10 -10.30 -13.79
CA GLY A 107 -21.00 -11.29 -14.37
C GLY A 107 -20.39 -12.08 -15.53
N LEU A 108 -19.05 -12.14 -15.63
CA LEU A 108 -18.40 -12.92 -16.66
C LEU A 108 -18.57 -14.42 -16.37
N GLN A 109 -18.97 -15.17 -17.39
CA GLN A 109 -19.31 -16.60 -17.24
C GLN A 109 -18.13 -17.52 -17.48
N ASN A 110 -17.18 -17.12 -18.34
CA ASN A 110 -16.05 -17.95 -18.76
C ASN A 110 -14.71 -17.36 -18.27
N VAL A 111 -14.44 -17.52 -16.97
CA VAL A 111 -13.22 -17.00 -16.33
C VAL A 111 -12.46 -18.14 -15.65
N ARG A 112 -11.15 -18.21 -15.87
CA ARG A 112 -10.25 -19.16 -15.19
C ARG A 112 -9.05 -18.44 -14.60
N ASN A 113 -8.64 -18.78 -13.39
CA ASN A 113 -7.44 -18.19 -12.79
C ASN A 113 -6.16 -18.81 -13.39
N GLY A 114 -5.27 -18.02 -13.98
CA GLY A 114 -3.98 -18.53 -14.44
C GLY A 114 -3.02 -18.84 -13.28
N GLU A 115 -2.23 -19.91 -13.38
CA GLU A 115 -1.22 -20.29 -12.38
C GLU A 115 -0.12 -19.23 -12.14
N GLY A 116 0.05 -18.32 -13.08
CA GLY A 116 0.98 -17.20 -13.00
C GLY A 116 2.22 -17.36 -13.87
N VAL A 117 2.93 -16.26 -14.06
CA VAL A 117 4.07 -16.14 -14.96
C VAL A 117 5.24 -17.06 -14.57
N ILE A 118 5.37 -17.42 -13.28
CA ILE A 118 6.42 -18.36 -12.85
C ILE A 118 6.18 -19.76 -13.41
N MET A 119 4.96 -20.29 -13.32
CA MET A 119 4.64 -21.58 -13.94
C MET A 119 4.70 -21.51 -15.47
N TRP A 120 4.38 -20.35 -16.04
CA TRP A 120 4.58 -20.12 -17.46
C TRP A 120 6.05 -20.22 -17.90
N THR A 121 7.02 -19.89 -17.03
CA THR A 121 8.45 -20.06 -17.39
C THR A 121 8.84 -21.52 -17.63
N PHE A 122 8.16 -22.48 -17.00
CA PHE A 122 8.40 -23.91 -17.21
C PHE A 122 7.66 -24.46 -18.42
N GLU A 123 6.42 -24.01 -18.61
CA GLU A 123 5.50 -24.64 -19.54
C GLU A 123 5.31 -23.89 -20.84
N GLY A 124 5.55 -22.57 -20.84
CA GLY A 124 5.24 -21.65 -21.93
C GLY A 124 6.32 -21.53 -22.99
N SER A 125 5.99 -20.87 -24.09
CA SER A 125 6.89 -20.66 -25.25
C SER A 125 7.92 -19.54 -25.06
N GLY A 126 7.91 -18.86 -23.92
CA GLY A 126 8.76 -17.71 -23.64
C GLY A 126 8.01 -16.55 -23.00
N LEU A 127 8.75 -15.49 -22.69
CA LEU A 127 8.22 -14.21 -22.25
C LEU A 127 8.60 -13.13 -23.26
N VAL A 128 7.80 -12.06 -23.29
CA VAL A 128 8.04 -10.90 -24.15
C VAL A 128 8.08 -9.62 -23.34
N ARG A 129 8.77 -8.62 -23.85
CA ARG A 129 8.79 -7.25 -23.33
C ARG A 129 8.63 -6.31 -24.51
N GLN A 130 7.89 -5.22 -24.33
CA GLN A 130 7.87 -4.16 -25.33
C GLN A 130 9.26 -3.50 -25.38
N SER A 131 9.90 -3.49 -26.54
CA SER A 131 11.11 -2.72 -26.72
C SER A 131 10.73 -1.23 -26.66
N HIS A 132 11.32 -0.50 -25.71
CA HIS A 132 11.39 0.95 -25.88
C HIS A 132 12.32 1.21 -27.07
N PRO A 133 11.93 2.05 -28.03
CA PRO A 133 12.89 2.54 -29.00
C PRO A 133 14.02 3.21 -28.23
N THR A 134 15.22 2.64 -28.28
CA THR A 134 16.42 3.43 -28.01
C THR A 134 16.45 4.50 -29.09
N PRO A 135 16.35 5.81 -28.77
CA PRO A 135 16.54 6.81 -29.80
C PRO A 135 17.94 6.58 -30.39
N PRO A 136 18.09 6.45 -31.71
CA PRO A 136 19.40 6.36 -32.30
C PRO A 136 20.19 7.61 -31.88
N ALA A 137 21.47 7.42 -31.57
CA ALA A 137 22.37 8.53 -31.33
C ALA A 137 22.44 9.38 -32.61
N SER A 138 21.67 10.47 -32.62
CA SER A 138 21.73 11.64 -33.51
C SER A 138 22.06 11.38 -34.99
N VAL A 139 21.08 11.50 -35.89
CA VAL A 139 21.26 12.22 -37.17
C VAL A 139 19.96 12.96 -37.50
N LEU A 140 20.08 14.25 -37.82
CA LEU A 140 19.01 15.12 -38.30
C LEU A 140 18.31 14.49 -39.52
N GLY A 141 17.13 13.95 -39.31
CA GLY A 141 16.24 13.44 -40.34
C GLY A 141 14.94 13.02 -39.70
N ARG A 142 13.81 13.41 -40.29
CA ARG A 142 12.46 13.15 -39.79
C ARG A 142 12.26 11.63 -39.67
N GLU A 143 12.33 11.08 -38.46
CA GLU A 143 12.03 9.66 -38.20
C GLU A 143 10.60 9.54 -37.67
N GLU A 144 9.79 8.73 -38.35
CA GLU A 144 8.51 8.26 -37.85
C GLU A 144 8.74 7.48 -36.54
N GLU A 145 7.88 7.71 -35.54
CA GLU A 145 7.92 6.97 -34.27
C GLU A 145 7.96 5.45 -34.55
N PRO A 146 9.05 4.73 -34.21
CA PRO A 146 9.14 3.32 -34.50
C PRO A 146 8.09 2.56 -33.70
N ALA A 147 7.32 1.71 -34.38
CA ALA A 147 6.29 0.87 -33.77
C ALA A 147 6.87 0.04 -32.62
N LEU A 148 6.13 -0.04 -31.51
CA LEU A 148 6.44 -0.89 -30.36
C LEU A 148 6.62 -2.36 -30.81
N ALA A 149 7.86 -2.81 -30.95
CA ALA A 149 8.18 -4.20 -31.22
C ALA A 149 8.20 -5.01 -29.92
N TRP A 150 7.74 -6.25 -29.97
CA TRP A 150 7.83 -7.18 -28.85
C TRP A 150 9.12 -7.99 -28.96
N GLN A 151 9.98 -7.90 -27.95
CA GLN A 151 11.22 -8.66 -27.86
C GLN A 151 11.05 -9.87 -26.95
N ALA A 152 11.51 -11.05 -27.39
CA ALA A 152 11.60 -12.23 -26.53
C ALA A 152 12.64 -12.02 -25.42
N VAL A 153 12.27 -12.32 -24.17
CA VAL A 153 13.11 -12.14 -22.98
C VAL A 153 13.07 -13.37 -22.09
N ARG A 154 14.13 -13.52 -21.27
CA ARG A 154 14.25 -14.57 -20.24
C ARG A 154 14.26 -13.98 -18.82
N GLU A 155 13.80 -12.75 -18.66
CA GLU A 155 13.75 -12.06 -17.37
C GLU A 155 12.34 -12.14 -16.78
N VAL A 156 12.23 -12.44 -15.49
CA VAL A 156 10.93 -12.50 -14.80
C VAL A 156 11.01 -11.87 -13.41
N HIS A 157 10.05 -10.98 -13.09
CA HIS A 157 10.02 -10.33 -11.79
C HIS A 157 9.53 -11.26 -10.67
N VAL A 158 10.20 -11.22 -9.51
CA VAL A 158 9.78 -11.91 -8.28
C VAL A 158 9.95 -11.01 -7.06
N PHE A 159 9.06 -11.15 -6.06
CA PHE A 159 9.03 -10.27 -4.87
C PHE A 159 10.06 -10.59 -3.79
N GLY A 160 10.79 -11.70 -3.91
CA GLY A 160 11.79 -12.09 -2.93
C GLY A 160 12.25 -13.52 -3.11
N LYS A 161 13.22 -13.93 -2.28
CA LYS A 161 13.81 -15.28 -2.33
C LYS A 161 12.79 -16.43 -2.31
N PRO A 162 11.66 -16.39 -1.56
CA PRO A 162 10.68 -17.47 -1.60
C PRO A 162 9.97 -17.65 -2.95
N TRP A 163 9.96 -16.63 -3.81
CA TRP A 163 9.35 -16.66 -5.14
C TRP A 163 10.37 -16.86 -6.26
N ASP A 164 11.65 -17.00 -5.93
CA ASP A 164 12.74 -17.23 -6.87
C ASP A 164 12.75 -18.67 -7.37
N MET A 165 11.70 -19.02 -8.12
CA MET A 165 11.39 -20.37 -8.57
C MET A 165 11.15 -20.42 -10.08
N ALA A 166 11.63 -19.43 -10.84
CA ALA A 166 11.54 -19.45 -12.29
C ALA A 166 12.33 -20.64 -12.88
N ALA A 167 11.88 -21.15 -14.02
CA ALA A 167 12.51 -22.26 -14.70
C ALA A 167 13.98 -21.98 -15.03
N GLU A 168 14.75 -23.06 -15.21
CA GLU A 168 16.13 -22.96 -15.65
C GLU A 168 16.23 -22.18 -16.98
N GLY A 169 17.26 -21.35 -17.11
CA GLY A 169 17.41 -20.43 -18.23
C GLY A 169 16.65 -19.10 -18.10
N TYR A 170 15.87 -18.90 -17.03
CA TYR A 170 15.29 -17.59 -16.70
C TYR A 170 16.06 -16.89 -15.58
N SER A 171 16.25 -15.58 -15.76
CA SER A 171 16.82 -14.67 -14.77
C SER A 171 15.72 -13.99 -13.98
N THR A 172 15.81 -14.02 -12.65
CA THR A 172 14.84 -13.37 -11.77
C THR A 172 15.26 -11.95 -11.42
N VAL A 173 14.34 -11.00 -11.56
CA VAL A 173 14.56 -9.58 -11.25
C VAL A 173 13.81 -9.23 -9.97
N TYR A 174 14.48 -8.53 -9.05
CA TYR A 174 13.89 -8.03 -7.81
C TYR A 174 13.82 -6.51 -7.86
N PHE A 175 12.70 -5.93 -7.40
CA PHE A 175 12.71 -4.52 -7.02
C PHE A 175 13.38 -4.36 -5.65
N SER A 176 14.22 -3.34 -5.48
CA SER A 176 14.92 -3.10 -4.22
C SER A 176 13.93 -2.97 -3.05
N ASN A 177 14.29 -3.52 -1.88
CA ASN A 177 13.44 -3.56 -0.68
C ASN A 177 12.88 -2.19 -0.25
N VAL A 178 13.61 -1.10 -0.57
CA VAL A 178 13.19 0.29 -0.31
C VAL A 178 12.06 0.71 -1.26
N GLY A 179 12.14 0.32 -2.54
CA GLY A 179 11.09 0.54 -3.53
C GLY A 179 9.82 -0.26 -3.21
N GLY A 180 9.95 -1.52 -2.78
CA GLY A 180 8.81 -2.39 -2.47
C GLY A 180 7.92 -1.87 -1.32
N ALA A 181 8.52 -1.35 -0.24
CA ALA A 181 7.77 -0.80 0.90
C ALA A 181 7.03 0.51 0.55
N LEU A 182 7.68 1.40 -0.22
CA LEU A 182 7.06 2.61 -0.76
C LEU A 182 5.95 2.31 -1.78
N ARG A 183 6.10 1.22 -2.56
CA ARG A 183 5.16 0.82 -3.63
C ARG A 183 3.95 0.03 -3.13
N PHE A 184 4.08 -0.77 -2.06
CA PHE A 184 2.91 -1.33 -1.36
C PHE A 184 1.96 -0.21 -0.89
N GLY A 185 2.52 0.95 -0.51
CA GLY A 185 1.75 2.17 -0.24
C GLY A 185 1.01 2.71 -1.47
N LYS A 186 1.66 2.77 -2.64
CA LYS A 186 1.06 3.25 -3.90
C LYS A 186 0.01 2.30 -4.48
N GLN A 187 0.26 0.99 -4.50
CA GLN A 187 -0.67 0.01 -5.08
C GLN A 187 -1.95 -0.12 -4.25
N LYS A 188 -1.87 -0.01 -2.91
CA LYS A 188 -3.05 0.04 -2.04
C LYS A 188 -3.89 1.31 -2.28
N CYS A 189 -3.27 2.44 -2.63
CA CYS A 189 -3.96 3.67 -3.01
C CYS A 189 -4.64 3.60 -4.39
N SER A 190 -4.21 2.68 -5.27
CA SER A 190 -4.79 2.48 -6.60
C SER A 190 -5.94 1.46 -6.60
N THR A 191 -5.85 0.37 -5.83
CA THR A 191 -6.87 -0.69 -5.80
C THR A 191 -7.92 -0.53 -4.70
N SER A 192 -7.70 0.36 -3.73
CA SER A 192 -8.76 0.83 -2.84
C SER A 192 -8.98 2.29 -3.17
N GLY A 193 -10.19 2.68 -3.58
CA GLY A 193 -10.54 4.06 -3.89
C GLY A 193 -10.37 5.01 -2.69
N PRO A 194 -11.24 6.01 -2.45
CA PRO A 194 -11.08 7.02 -1.39
C PRO A 194 -11.10 6.49 0.06
N ARG A 195 -10.91 5.18 0.28
CA ARG A 195 -10.73 4.51 1.58
C ARG A 195 -9.32 4.69 2.18
N ALA A 196 -8.27 4.85 1.37
CA ALA A 196 -6.91 5.10 1.88
C ALA A 196 -6.62 6.58 2.16
N LEU A 197 -7.27 7.47 1.41
CA LEU A 197 -7.16 8.93 1.56
C LEU A 197 -7.40 9.43 3.00
N PRO A 198 -8.47 9.00 3.73
CA PRO A 198 -8.66 9.44 5.11
C PRO A 198 -7.52 8.98 6.01
N TRP A 199 -6.94 7.80 5.82
CA TRP A 199 -5.81 7.34 6.63
C TRP A 199 -4.53 8.12 6.36
N VAL A 200 -4.24 8.44 5.10
CA VAL A 200 -3.09 9.29 4.75
C VAL A 200 -3.30 10.71 5.27
N THR A 201 -4.50 11.28 5.11
CA THR A 201 -4.86 12.59 5.68
C THR A 201 -4.82 12.58 7.19
N ILE A 202 -5.29 11.52 7.87
CA ILE A 202 -5.20 11.36 9.33
C ILE A 202 -3.75 11.29 9.78
N PHE A 203 -2.91 10.55 9.07
CA PHE A 203 -1.49 10.43 9.40
C PHE A 203 -0.76 11.77 9.17
N LEU A 204 -1.11 12.49 8.10
CA LEU A 204 -0.61 13.83 7.83
C LEU A 204 -1.14 14.86 8.85
N LEU A 205 -2.40 14.81 9.23
CA LEU A 205 -2.99 15.68 10.26
C LEU A 205 -2.35 15.41 11.62
N PHE A 206 -2.19 14.14 12.00
CA PHE A 206 -1.44 13.74 13.19
C PHE A 206 -0.01 14.30 13.13
N TYR A 207 0.67 14.16 11.99
CA TYR A 207 2.04 14.62 11.81
C TYR A 207 2.20 16.14 11.73
N LEU A 208 1.21 16.86 11.20
CA LEU A 208 1.23 18.31 11.00
C LEU A 208 0.72 19.09 12.21
N PHE A 209 -0.23 18.55 12.99
CA PHE A 209 -0.91 19.29 14.05
C PHE A 209 -0.41 18.98 15.46
N PHE A 210 0.21 17.84 15.70
CA PHE A 210 0.61 17.47 17.06
C PHE A 210 1.78 18.31 17.60
N THR A 211 2.80 18.56 16.79
CA THR A 211 3.95 19.40 17.16
C THR A 211 3.61 20.89 17.31
N PRO A 212 2.80 21.54 16.45
CA PRO A 212 2.45 22.95 16.65
C PRO A 212 1.37 23.17 17.73
N ALA A 213 0.50 22.20 17.98
CA ALA A 213 -0.52 22.32 19.03
C ALA A 213 0.12 22.44 20.43
N CYS A 214 1.22 21.73 20.70
CA CYS A 214 1.89 21.83 22.00
C CYS A 214 2.54 23.21 22.21
N GLY A 215 3.07 23.83 21.15
CA GLY A 215 3.61 25.18 21.17
C GLY A 215 2.57 26.22 21.56
N VAL A 216 1.36 26.13 21.01
CA VAL A 216 0.24 27.03 21.34
C VAL A 216 -0.34 26.73 22.72
N MET A 217 -0.55 25.46 23.05
CA MET A 217 -1.16 25.07 24.32
C MET A 217 -0.29 25.40 25.53
N TYR A 218 1.03 25.28 25.41
CA TYR A 218 1.94 25.42 26.55
C TYR A 218 2.83 26.66 26.50
N ASP A 219 2.70 27.48 25.45
CA ASP A 219 3.59 28.61 25.16
C ASP A 219 5.08 28.25 25.30
N CYS A 220 5.42 27.04 24.86
CA CYS A 220 6.74 26.50 25.07
C CYS A 220 7.75 26.98 24.02
N GLY A 221 7.29 27.57 22.91
CA GLY A 221 8.15 28.15 21.85
C GLY A 221 8.67 27.18 20.78
N CYS A 222 8.14 25.95 20.71
CA CYS A 222 8.56 24.94 19.73
C CYS A 222 8.19 25.31 18.27
N ARG A 223 9.09 25.03 17.30
CA ARG A 223 8.84 25.17 15.86
C ARG A 223 8.27 23.89 15.21
N LEU A 224 7.58 24.07 14.08
CA LEU A 224 7.21 22.98 13.18
C LEU A 224 8.46 22.42 12.48
N ALA A 225 8.78 21.13 12.68
CA ALA A 225 9.85 20.46 11.96
C ALA A 225 9.30 19.74 10.71
N LEU A 226 9.96 19.93 9.56
CA LEU A 226 9.54 19.41 8.25
C LEU A 226 9.91 17.94 8.00
N SER A 227 10.71 17.31 8.89
CA SER A 227 11.17 15.93 8.74
C SER A 227 10.96 15.11 10.01
N LYS A 228 10.71 13.80 9.86
CA LYS A 228 10.47 12.88 10.99
C LYS A 228 11.68 12.81 11.91
N PHE A 229 12.89 12.79 11.34
CA PHE A 229 14.13 12.78 12.10
C PHE A 229 14.29 14.07 12.94
N SER A 230 13.92 15.22 12.38
CA SER A 230 13.93 16.52 13.08
C SER A 230 12.78 16.69 14.09
N GLN A 231 11.64 16.03 13.88
CA GLN A 231 10.54 16.02 14.86
C GLN A 231 10.86 15.17 16.10
N VAL A 232 11.50 14.01 15.91
CA VAL A 232 11.88 13.10 17.00
C VAL A 232 13.11 13.63 17.76
N GLN A 233 14.04 14.31 17.08
CA GLN A 233 15.22 14.86 17.74
C GLN A 233 14.98 16.18 18.48
N THR A 234 13.86 16.88 18.28
CA THR A 234 13.68 18.18 18.92
C THR A 234 12.22 18.58 19.09
N CYS A 235 11.62 18.05 20.14
CA CYS A 235 10.78 18.88 21.00
C CYS A 235 11.73 19.84 21.75
N ASN A 236 12.36 20.79 21.04
CA ASN A 236 13.39 21.75 21.50
C ASN A 236 13.98 22.66 20.36
N ILE A 237 13.41 22.70 19.14
CA ILE A 237 13.81 23.76 18.17
C ILE A 237 13.07 25.04 18.58
N TYR A 238 13.75 25.86 19.37
CA TYR A 238 13.31 27.19 19.73
C TYR A 238 13.76 28.21 18.69
N TRP A 239 13.13 29.38 18.69
CA TRP A 239 13.69 30.52 17.96
C TRP A 239 15.10 30.82 18.50
N PRO A 240 16.08 31.16 17.64
CA PRO A 240 17.40 31.57 18.08
C PRO A 240 17.26 32.71 19.11
N GLY A 241 17.71 32.49 20.35
CA GLY A 241 17.61 33.46 21.44
C GLY A 241 16.31 33.43 22.27
N HIS A 242 15.40 32.47 22.05
CA HIS A 242 14.24 32.25 22.93
C HIS A 242 14.43 30.99 23.78
N LEU A 243 14.52 31.16 25.09
CA LEU A 243 14.42 30.06 26.05
C LEU A 243 12.94 29.72 26.26
N PRO A 244 12.58 28.44 26.45
CA PRO A 244 11.22 28.06 26.77
C PRO A 244 10.79 28.73 28.09
N GLN A 245 9.72 29.54 28.04
CA GLN A 245 9.18 30.18 29.25
C GLN A 245 8.47 29.15 30.15
N HIS A 246 7.85 28.14 29.55
CA HIS A 246 7.12 27.09 30.26
C HIS A 246 7.49 25.69 29.77
N LYS A 247 7.53 24.73 30.70
CA LYS A 247 7.70 23.31 30.37
C LYS A 247 6.47 22.79 29.65
N CYS A 248 6.68 21.88 28.71
CA CYS A 248 5.62 21.25 27.93
C CYS A 248 5.64 19.73 28.16
N PRO A 249 4.52 19.10 28.56
CA PRO A 249 4.49 17.65 28.78
C PRO A 249 4.78 16.87 27.50
N TRP A 250 4.45 17.42 26.33
CA TRP A 250 4.75 16.78 25.06
C TRP A 250 6.25 16.71 24.73
N CYS A 251 7.08 17.53 25.38
CA CYS A 251 8.52 17.60 25.14
C CYS A 251 9.37 17.09 26.31
N SER A 252 8.87 17.24 27.54
CA SER A 252 9.63 17.00 28.76
C SER A 252 8.91 16.09 29.76
N CYS A 253 7.92 15.29 29.33
CA CYS A 253 7.24 14.36 30.22
C CYS A 253 8.21 13.30 30.78
N SER A 254 8.00 12.94 32.04
CA SER A 254 8.61 11.78 32.69
C SER A 254 7.58 10.98 33.48
N GLY A 255 7.76 9.66 33.55
CA GLY A 255 6.92 8.75 34.33
C GLY A 255 5.71 8.19 33.57
N PHE A 256 4.77 7.58 34.30
CA PHE A 256 3.68 6.79 33.71
C PHE A 256 2.69 7.61 32.86
N SER A 257 2.51 8.89 33.18
CA SER A 257 1.65 9.77 32.38
C SER A 257 2.15 9.95 30.94
N CYS A 258 3.42 9.63 30.66
CA CYS A 258 3.99 9.77 29.32
C CYS A 258 3.49 8.74 28.30
N ILE A 259 2.83 7.66 28.77
CA ILE A 259 2.14 6.69 27.91
C ILE A 259 1.13 7.39 26.98
N PHE A 260 0.59 8.53 27.41
CA PHE A 260 -0.43 9.29 26.68
C PHE A 260 0.14 10.46 25.87
N VAL A 261 1.47 10.57 25.73
CA VAL A 261 2.11 11.57 24.86
C VAL A 261 2.95 10.93 23.75
N ALA A 262 3.12 11.64 22.63
CA ALA A 262 3.71 11.07 21.41
C ALA A 262 5.24 11.07 21.35
N SER A 263 5.92 11.72 22.30
CA SER A 263 7.39 11.83 22.33
C SER A 263 7.89 11.38 23.71
N ASP A 264 8.60 10.25 23.76
CA ASP A 264 8.99 9.57 24.98
C ASP A 264 10.46 9.12 24.98
N SER A 265 11.36 10.05 24.72
CA SER A 265 12.79 9.74 24.68
C SER A 265 13.41 9.34 26.03
N LYS A 266 12.65 9.40 27.14
CA LYS A 266 13.21 9.27 28.51
C LYS A 266 12.31 8.60 29.58
N ALA A 267 11.00 8.37 29.40
CA ALA A 267 10.12 7.99 30.52
C ALA A 267 10.20 6.53 30.94
N PHE A 268 10.58 5.60 30.05
CA PHE A 268 10.60 4.15 30.37
C PHE A 268 11.95 3.51 30.60
N ARG A 269 13.04 4.30 30.62
CA ARG A 269 14.40 3.78 30.84
C ARG A 269 14.43 2.93 32.12
N GLY A 270 14.63 1.63 31.97
CA GLY A 270 14.68 0.68 33.09
C GLY A 270 13.44 -0.22 33.24
N VAL A 271 12.46 -0.13 32.34
CA VAL A 271 11.34 -1.08 32.24
C VAL A 271 11.46 -1.86 30.92
N PRO A 272 12.02 -3.09 30.93
CA PRO A 272 12.52 -3.77 29.72
C PRO A 272 11.51 -3.92 28.58
N LEU A 273 10.23 -4.15 28.90
CA LEU A 273 9.17 -4.35 27.90
C LEU A 273 8.69 -3.03 27.28
N LEU A 274 8.73 -1.94 28.03
CA LEU A 274 8.26 -0.62 27.57
C LEU A 274 9.34 0.13 26.79
N ASP A 275 10.62 -0.11 27.10
CA ASP A 275 11.78 0.41 26.34
C ASP A 275 11.83 -0.10 24.89
N LEU A 276 11.15 -1.21 24.57
CA LEU A 276 11.07 -1.80 23.22
C LEU A 276 10.00 -1.14 22.33
N LEU A 277 9.09 -0.35 22.90
CA LEU A 277 7.96 0.23 22.16
C LEU A 277 8.36 1.58 21.56
N PRO A 278 8.00 1.87 20.29
CA PRO A 278 8.32 3.14 19.66
C PRO A 278 7.53 4.30 20.28
N ASP A 279 8.08 5.51 20.17
CA ASP A 279 7.43 6.75 20.62
C ASP A 279 5.98 6.87 20.11
N GLY A 280 5.06 7.20 21.01
CA GLY A 280 3.64 7.37 20.69
C GLY A 280 2.89 6.08 20.36
N PHE A 281 3.44 4.89 20.67
CA PHE A 281 2.80 3.60 20.41
C PHE A 281 1.38 3.51 20.99
N PHE A 282 1.20 3.83 22.27
CA PHE A 282 -0.10 3.74 22.94
C PHE A 282 -1.10 4.80 22.44
N VAL A 283 -0.63 6.03 22.23
CA VAL A 283 -1.42 7.10 21.61
C VAL A 283 -1.93 6.68 20.24
N THR A 284 -1.07 6.03 19.45
CA THR A 284 -1.40 5.50 18.13
C THR A 284 -2.46 4.40 18.23
N LEU A 285 -2.31 3.43 19.14
CA LEU A 285 -3.29 2.35 19.32
C LEU A 285 -4.67 2.88 19.73
N ILE A 286 -4.72 3.79 20.71
CA ILE A 286 -5.98 4.39 21.18
C ILE A 286 -6.65 5.16 20.05
N THR A 287 -5.88 6.00 19.35
CA THR A 287 -6.38 6.80 18.22
C THR A 287 -6.91 5.91 17.11
N VAL A 288 -6.17 4.88 16.71
CA VAL A 288 -6.62 3.94 15.67
C VAL A 288 -7.90 3.22 16.11
N ALA A 289 -7.98 2.74 17.34
CA ALA A 289 -9.17 2.05 17.84
C ALA A 289 -10.42 2.94 17.80
N VAL A 290 -10.30 4.17 18.30
CA VAL A 290 -11.42 5.13 18.33
C VAL A 290 -11.84 5.54 16.92
N LEU A 291 -10.88 5.88 16.05
CA LEU A 291 -11.19 6.31 14.68
C LEU A 291 -11.77 5.17 13.83
N VAL A 292 -11.26 3.93 13.98
CA VAL A 292 -11.84 2.76 13.30
C VAL A 292 -13.29 2.55 13.72
N PHE A 293 -13.57 2.63 15.02
CA PHE A 293 -14.93 2.47 15.54
C PHE A 293 -15.86 3.58 15.02
N ALA A 294 -15.43 4.83 15.11
CA ALA A 294 -16.19 5.97 14.63
C ALA A 294 -16.44 5.89 13.12
N PHE A 295 -15.43 5.55 12.32
CA PHE A 295 -15.55 5.46 10.87
C PHE A 295 -16.48 4.34 10.43
N LYS A 296 -16.45 3.18 11.09
CA LYS A 296 -17.41 2.10 10.83
C LYS A 296 -18.84 2.56 11.07
N ARG A 297 -19.07 3.39 12.10
CA ARG A 297 -20.39 3.96 12.39
C ARG A 297 -20.79 4.99 11.34
N THR A 298 -19.88 5.88 10.94
CA THR A 298 -20.10 6.87 9.87
C THR A 298 -20.44 6.21 8.55
N ASP A 299 -19.73 5.14 8.18
CA ASP A 299 -20.00 4.38 6.95
C ASP A 299 -21.42 3.81 6.94
N LYS A 300 -21.90 3.29 8.08
CA LYS A 300 -23.27 2.78 8.22
C LYS A 300 -24.31 3.91 8.14
N CYS A 301 -24.10 5.03 8.84
CA CYS A 301 -25.07 6.13 8.89
C CYS A 301 -25.15 6.91 7.58
N LEU A 302 -24.05 7.03 6.84
CA LEU A 302 -23.96 7.82 5.61
C LEU A 302 -23.89 6.95 4.35
N GLN A 303 -24.27 5.67 4.44
CA GLN A 303 -24.21 4.71 3.33
C GLN A 303 -24.99 5.18 2.08
N GLN A 304 -26.06 5.95 2.28
CA GLN A 304 -26.88 6.51 1.20
C GLN A 304 -26.35 7.85 0.65
N ARG A 305 -25.33 8.44 1.27
CA ARG A 305 -24.69 9.67 0.78
C ARG A 305 -23.46 9.31 -0.07
N GLY A 306 -23.17 10.14 -1.07
CA GLY A 306 -22.02 9.94 -1.97
C GLY A 306 -20.67 9.87 -1.25
N SER A 307 -19.68 9.28 -1.92
CA SER A 307 -18.33 9.00 -1.37
C SER A 307 -17.61 10.24 -0.80
N VAL A 308 -17.84 11.42 -1.39
CA VAL A 308 -17.27 12.70 -0.93
C VAL A 308 -17.80 13.11 0.44
N ALA A 309 -19.11 12.96 0.68
CA ALA A 309 -19.72 13.32 1.95
C ALA A 309 -19.22 12.42 3.09
N ILE A 310 -19.04 11.13 2.81
CA ILE A 310 -18.45 10.17 3.77
C ILE A 310 -17.00 10.56 4.10
N ALA A 311 -16.20 10.91 3.09
CA ALA A 311 -14.81 11.32 3.29
C ALA A 311 -14.69 12.61 4.13
N MET A 312 -15.53 13.62 3.87
CA MET A 312 -15.55 14.85 4.67
C MET A 312 -15.96 14.59 6.12
N ALA A 313 -17.00 13.78 6.34
CA ALA A 313 -17.45 13.43 7.69
C ALA A 313 -16.36 12.70 8.50
N LYS A 314 -15.67 11.74 7.88
CA LYS A 314 -14.54 11.04 8.51
C LYS A 314 -13.38 11.97 8.82
N THR A 315 -13.08 12.90 7.93
CA THR A 315 -12.03 13.91 8.13
C THR A 315 -12.37 14.82 9.31
N ALA A 316 -13.62 15.31 9.40
CA ALA A 316 -14.08 16.12 10.52
C ALA A 316 -13.99 15.36 11.85
N ILE A 317 -14.43 14.09 11.89
CA ILE A 317 -14.32 13.24 13.08
C ILE A 317 -12.86 13.08 13.53
N ALA A 318 -11.94 12.86 12.59
CA ALA A 318 -10.53 12.74 12.91
C ALA A 318 -9.95 14.03 13.50
N VAL A 319 -10.23 15.18 12.88
CA VAL A 319 -9.78 16.49 13.39
C VAL A 319 -10.34 16.75 14.79
N THR A 320 -11.64 16.51 15.00
CA THR A 320 -12.27 16.67 16.31
C THR A 320 -11.62 15.76 17.35
N TRP A 321 -11.38 14.49 17.03
CA TRP A 321 -10.70 13.56 17.94
C TRP A 321 -9.33 14.08 18.34
N PHE A 322 -8.51 14.54 17.38
CA PHE A 322 -7.17 15.05 17.69
C PHE A 322 -7.21 16.30 18.57
N LEU A 323 -8.08 17.26 18.26
CA LEU A 323 -8.23 18.47 19.07
C LEU A 323 -8.72 18.14 20.49
N SER A 324 -9.74 17.28 20.62
CA SER A 324 -10.25 16.84 21.91
C SER A 324 -9.19 16.10 22.71
N TYR A 325 -8.41 15.21 22.09
CA TYR A 325 -7.32 14.49 22.74
C TYR A 325 -6.28 15.45 23.30
N CYS A 326 -5.81 16.39 22.48
CA CYS A 326 -4.82 17.39 22.89
C CYS A 326 -5.33 18.26 24.05
N ILE A 327 -6.59 18.71 23.98
CA ILE A 327 -7.18 19.56 25.01
C ILE A 327 -7.39 18.79 26.32
N VAL A 328 -7.96 17.59 26.26
CA VAL A 328 -8.28 16.79 27.46
C VAL A 328 -6.99 16.39 28.17
N PHE A 329 -6.04 15.78 27.46
CA PHE A 329 -4.79 15.38 28.09
C PHE A 329 -3.97 16.59 28.50
N GLY A 330 -4.01 17.67 27.72
CA GLY A 330 -3.32 18.91 28.08
C GLY A 330 -3.86 19.52 29.39
N ALA A 331 -5.18 19.55 29.54
CA ALA A 331 -5.85 19.98 30.77
C ALA A 331 -5.55 19.03 31.94
N LEU A 332 -5.46 17.72 31.72
CA LEU A 332 -5.07 16.76 32.77
C LEU A 332 -3.63 16.97 33.24
N PHE A 333 -2.69 17.22 32.33
CA PHE A 333 -1.31 17.54 32.71
C PHE A 333 -1.21 18.86 33.46
N PHE A 334 -1.92 19.88 32.98
CA PHE A 334 -2.04 21.15 33.67
C PHE A 334 -2.63 20.94 35.06
N ALA A 335 -3.77 20.25 35.19
CA ALA A 335 -4.44 20.00 36.47
C ALA A 335 -3.60 19.17 37.44
N GLY A 336 -2.98 18.10 36.94
CA GLY A 336 -2.37 17.03 37.74
C GLY A 336 -0.90 17.22 38.08
N SER A 337 -0.20 18.21 37.51
CA SER A 337 1.21 18.46 37.81
C SER A 337 1.52 19.94 37.92
N ALA A 338 2.26 20.32 38.97
CA ALA A 338 2.79 21.68 39.12
C ALA A 338 3.93 21.99 38.14
N GLU A 339 4.52 20.97 37.51
CA GLU A 339 5.61 21.15 36.54
C GLU A 339 5.16 21.79 35.23
N TYR A 340 3.86 21.79 34.93
CA TYR A 340 3.26 22.37 33.73
C TYR A 340 2.34 23.53 34.13
N PRO A 341 2.89 24.71 34.47
CA PRO A 341 2.13 25.80 35.07
C PRO A 341 1.30 26.59 34.06
N TYR A 342 1.37 26.28 32.76
CA TYR A 342 0.65 27.02 31.72
C TYR A 342 -0.17 26.07 30.85
N PHE A 343 -1.40 26.47 30.51
CA PHE A 343 -2.21 25.79 29.50
C PHE A 343 -3.22 26.76 28.87
N LEU A 344 -3.16 26.97 27.55
CA LEU A 344 -4.10 27.76 26.75
C LEU A 344 -4.45 29.13 27.37
N GLY A 345 -3.43 29.92 27.74
CA GLY A 345 -3.61 31.26 28.32
C GLY A 345 -3.88 31.28 29.82
N PHE A 346 -4.01 30.11 30.47
CA PHE A 346 -4.12 30.01 31.92
C PHE A 346 -2.76 29.69 32.53
N SER A 347 -2.28 30.54 33.44
CA SER A 347 -1.07 30.29 34.23
C SER A 347 -1.41 30.03 35.69
N ARG A 348 -0.78 29.02 36.28
CA ARG A 348 -0.71 28.82 37.72
C ARG A 348 0.29 29.82 38.28
N VAL A 349 -0.13 30.53 39.33
CA VAL A 349 0.73 31.40 40.14
C VAL A 349 1.63 30.56 41.02
#